data_AF-A0AAP8D3Y2-F1
#
_entry.id   AF-A0AAP8D3Y2-F1
#
_cell.length_a   1.000
_cell.length_b   1.000
_cell.length_c   1.000
_cell.angle_alpha   90.00
_cell.angle_beta   90.00
_cell.angle_gamma   90.00
#
_symmetry.space_group_name_H-M   'P 1'
#
loop_
_entity.id
_entity.type
_entity.pdbx_description
1 polymer ?
#
loop_
_entity_poly.entity_id
_entity_poly.type
_entity_poly.pdbx_seq_one_letter_code
_entity_poly.pdbx_strand_id
1 'polypeptide(L)'
;MFKNFSSSFRPDTSPNSGAGKDAASCDVSELPAFFSHFGGMSFNSALYRILEADKVDGWNTAITAAYPEFIGHINCFGFDWLGRIFALNSRCLVNNRPGVVMFEPGTGEVLEIPCNLESFHEDELINYRDAALAENFYLQWLNAGGDRPSYTQCVGYKRPLFLGGVDTIDNLELTDLDVYWTISAQLISKLRGLPPGTRVDVNDR
;
A
#
# COMPACT_ATOMS: atom_id res chain seq x y z
N MET A 1 8.09 8.80 -19.20
CA MET A 1 7.53 7.78 -18.28
C MET A 1 6.44 8.46 -17.47
N PHE A 2 5.31 7.80 -17.25
CA PHE A 2 4.15 8.25 -16.44
C PHE A 2 3.25 9.35 -17.04
N LYS A 3 3.10 9.41 -18.37
CA LYS A 3 2.29 10.45 -19.04
C LYS A 3 0.79 10.21 -18.88
N ASN A 4 0.32 8.97 -19.06
CA ASN A 4 -1.11 8.65 -18.92
C ASN A 4 -1.51 8.69 -17.45
N PHE A 5 -0.62 8.24 -16.56
CA PHE A 5 -0.82 8.38 -15.12
C PHE A 5 -1.05 9.85 -14.75
N SER A 6 -0.13 10.74 -15.15
CA SER A 6 -0.21 12.17 -14.82
C SER A 6 -1.44 12.88 -15.41
N SER A 7 -2.00 12.38 -16.52
CA SER A 7 -3.23 12.94 -17.09
C SER A 7 -4.50 12.37 -16.46
N SER A 8 -4.44 11.17 -15.89
CA SER A 8 -5.60 10.43 -15.37
C SER A 8 -5.76 10.51 -13.85
N PHE A 9 -4.65 10.68 -13.11
CA PHE A 9 -4.63 10.83 -11.65
C PHE A 9 -4.40 12.28 -11.30
N ARG A 10 -5.40 12.91 -10.68
CA ARG A 10 -5.37 14.33 -10.31
C ARG A 10 -4.71 14.47 -8.93
N PRO A 11 -3.63 15.25 -8.80
CA PRO A 11 -3.03 15.54 -7.50
C PRO A 11 -4.03 16.27 -6.58
N ASP A 12 -4.06 15.91 -5.30
CA ASP A 12 -4.94 16.51 -4.29
C ASP A 12 -4.45 17.88 -3.82
N THR A 13 -3.13 18.07 -3.85
CA THR A 13 -2.45 19.33 -3.58
C THR A 13 -1.34 19.52 -4.62
N SER A 14 -0.98 20.76 -4.92
CA SER A 14 0.13 21.07 -5.82
C SER A 14 1.46 20.64 -5.15
N PRO A 15 2.36 19.91 -5.84
CA PRO A 15 3.54 19.34 -5.20
C PRO A 15 4.48 20.43 -4.67
N ASN A 16 4.77 20.39 -3.37
CA ASN A 16 5.90 21.12 -2.80
C ASN A 16 7.15 20.26 -3.02
N SER A 17 8.06 20.77 -3.84
CA SER A 17 9.32 20.11 -4.22
C SER A 17 10.26 19.96 -3.01
N GLY A 18 10.27 18.78 -2.40
CA GLY A 18 11.25 18.37 -1.39
C GLY A 18 12.12 17.22 -1.90
N ALA A 19 13.33 17.51 -2.38
CA ALA A 19 14.28 16.51 -2.82
C ALA A 19 15.03 15.90 -1.61
N GLY A 20 14.71 14.66 -1.25
CA GLY A 20 15.48 13.82 -0.31
C GLY A 20 16.40 12.86 -1.06
N LYS A 21 17.66 12.74 -0.61
CA LYS A 21 18.70 11.90 -1.21
C LYS A 21 18.78 10.51 -0.57
N ASP A 22 19.01 9.53 -1.45
CA ASP A 22 19.58 8.19 -1.31
C ASP A 22 18.97 7.22 -0.28
N ALA A 23 18.24 6.23 -0.79
CA ALA A 23 17.88 4.97 -0.12
C ALA A 23 18.46 3.77 -0.91
N ALA A 24 18.92 2.75 -0.19
CA ALA A 24 19.78 1.70 -0.70
C ALA A 24 19.04 0.50 -1.33
N SER A 25 19.41 0.20 -2.58
CA SER A 25 19.68 -1.14 -3.14
C SER A 25 18.55 -2.19 -3.17
N CYS A 26 17.55 -1.95 -4.02
CA CYS A 26 17.31 -2.85 -5.15
C CYS A 26 17.53 -2.01 -6.41
N ASP A 27 18.34 -2.46 -7.36
CA ASP A 27 18.69 -1.68 -8.55
C ASP A 27 17.49 -1.63 -9.51
N VAL A 28 16.49 -0.84 -9.14
CA VAL A 28 15.44 -0.36 -10.02
C VAL A 28 15.86 1.06 -10.36
N SER A 29 16.63 1.21 -11.44
CA SER A 29 17.15 2.50 -11.91
C SER A 29 16.08 3.59 -12.09
N GLU A 30 14.81 3.21 -12.12
CA GLU A 30 13.64 4.06 -12.32
C GLU A 30 13.02 4.58 -11.00
N LEU A 31 13.27 3.91 -9.87
CA LEU A 31 12.62 4.21 -8.59
C LEU A 31 13.06 5.57 -7.99
N PRO A 32 14.35 5.96 -8.01
CA PRO A 32 14.75 7.30 -7.57
C PRO A 32 14.13 8.42 -8.41
N ALA A 33 14.04 8.23 -9.73
CA ALA A 33 13.41 9.19 -10.62
C ALA A 33 11.90 9.29 -10.38
N PHE A 34 11.25 8.16 -10.12
CA PHE A 34 9.84 8.09 -9.75
C PHE A 34 9.56 8.88 -8.46
N PHE A 35 10.31 8.64 -7.38
CA PHE A 35 10.14 9.39 -6.14
C PHE A 35 10.50 10.88 -6.26
N SER A 36 11.53 11.22 -7.06
CA SER A 36 11.85 12.63 -7.29
C SER A 36 10.71 13.39 -7.97
N HIS A 37 9.85 12.70 -8.71
CA HIS A 37 8.73 13.32 -9.42
C HIS A 37 7.42 13.24 -8.65
N PHE A 38 7.16 12.13 -7.96
CA PHE A 38 5.87 11.84 -7.34
C PHE A 38 5.89 11.60 -5.83
N GLY A 39 7.06 11.56 -5.20
CA GLY A 39 7.20 11.27 -3.77
C GLY A 39 6.36 12.19 -2.90
N GLY A 40 5.60 11.62 -1.97
CA GLY A 40 4.71 12.38 -1.07
C GLY A 40 3.42 12.87 -1.72
N MET A 41 3.16 12.59 -2.99
CA MET A 41 1.94 13.02 -3.66
C MET A 41 0.75 12.14 -3.30
N SER A 42 -0.42 12.80 -3.22
CA SER A 42 -1.73 12.17 -3.05
C SER A 42 -2.59 12.48 -4.26
N PHE A 43 -3.38 11.51 -4.72
CA PHE A 43 -4.17 11.61 -5.93
C PHE A 43 -5.62 11.18 -5.72
N ASN A 44 -6.51 11.80 -6.49
CA ASN A 44 -7.93 11.46 -6.60
C ASN A 44 -8.63 11.39 -5.24
N SER A 45 -8.43 12.42 -4.42
CA SER A 45 -8.88 12.55 -3.04
C SER A 45 -8.36 11.43 -2.15
N ALA A 46 -7.06 11.21 -2.11
CA ALA A 46 -6.39 10.19 -1.30
C ALA A 46 -6.73 8.73 -1.64
N LEU A 47 -7.33 8.49 -2.81
CA LEU A 47 -7.54 7.14 -3.34
C LEU A 47 -6.20 6.39 -3.48
N TYR A 48 -5.17 7.08 -3.98
CA TYR A 48 -3.82 6.54 -4.17
C TYR A 48 -2.77 7.58 -3.83
N ARG A 49 -1.68 7.12 -3.20
CA ARG A 49 -0.58 7.94 -2.70
C ARG A 49 0.76 7.28 -2.97
N ILE A 50 1.78 8.10 -3.15
CA ILE A 50 3.15 7.66 -3.37
C ILE A 50 3.96 8.04 -2.14
N LEU A 51 4.72 7.06 -1.62
CA LEU A 51 5.51 7.24 -0.40
C LEU A 51 6.53 8.38 -0.57
N GLU A 52 6.81 9.06 0.55
CA GLU A 52 7.97 9.95 0.63
C GLU A 52 9.25 9.09 0.58
N ALA A 53 10.24 9.55 -0.19
CA ALA A 53 11.46 8.79 -0.45
C ALA A 53 12.22 8.41 0.85
N ASP A 54 12.19 9.29 1.85
CA ASP A 54 12.86 9.09 3.14
C ASP A 54 12.11 8.12 4.08
N LYS A 55 10.87 7.71 3.72
CA LYS A 55 10.08 6.74 4.50
C LYS A 55 10.18 5.31 3.98
N VAL A 56 10.75 5.11 2.79
CA VAL A 56 10.77 3.79 2.13
C VAL A 56 11.43 2.73 3.01
N ASP A 57 12.58 3.01 3.61
CA ASP A 57 13.28 2.05 4.49
C ASP A 57 12.47 1.67 5.73
N GLY A 58 11.75 2.65 6.29
CA GLY A 58 10.82 2.43 7.40
C GLY A 58 9.67 1.51 7.00
N TRP A 59 9.06 1.75 5.84
CA TRP A 59 7.99 0.91 5.29
C TRP A 59 8.46 -0.49 4.91
N ASN A 60 9.63 -0.63 4.29
CA ASN A 60 10.24 -1.93 4.02
C ASN A 60 10.40 -2.74 5.32
N THR A 61 10.86 -2.09 6.39
CA THR A 61 11.02 -2.71 7.72
C THR A 61 9.67 -3.12 8.32
N ALA A 62 8.67 -2.22 8.29
CA ALA A 62 7.34 -2.49 8.83
C ALA A 62 6.64 -3.65 8.12
N ILE A 63 6.69 -3.68 6.78
CA ILE A 63 6.11 -4.76 5.98
C ILE A 63 6.84 -6.08 6.24
N THR A 64 8.16 -6.09 6.21
CA THR A 64 8.92 -7.34 6.39
C THR A 64 8.87 -7.90 7.81
N ALA A 65 8.47 -7.12 8.81
CA ALA A 65 8.11 -7.64 10.13
C ALA A 65 6.88 -8.58 10.08
N ALA A 66 5.92 -8.31 9.20
CA ALA A 66 4.75 -9.16 8.96
C ALA A 66 5.02 -10.27 7.92
N TYR A 67 5.95 -10.04 7.00
CA TYR A 67 6.28 -10.96 5.91
C TYR A 67 7.80 -11.14 5.76
N PRO A 68 8.46 -11.88 6.68
CA PRO A 68 9.92 -12.04 6.70
C PRO A 68 10.51 -12.62 5.40
N GLU A 69 9.73 -13.37 4.63
CA GLU A 69 10.12 -13.95 3.35
C GLU A 69 10.49 -12.90 2.27
N PHE A 70 10.11 -11.63 2.47
CA PHE A 70 10.41 -10.50 1.58
C PHE A 70 11.61 -9.64 2.03
N ILE A 71 12.28 -9.97 3.13
CA ILE A 71 13.46 -9.22 3.63
C ILE A 71 14.52 -9.11 2.53
N GLY A 72 14.91 -7.87 2.19
CA GLY A 72 15.92 -7.60 1.16
C GLY A 72 15.46 -7.80 -0.28
N HIS A 73 14.17 -8.02 -0.51
CA HIS A 73 13.61 -8.29 -1.84
C HIS A 73 12.56 -7.29 -2.30
N ILE A 74 12.12 -6.38 -1.42
CA ILE A 74 11.08 -5.41 -1.74
C ILE A 74 11.54 -3.97 -1.62
N ASN A 75 10.90 -3.10 -2.40
CA ASN A 75 10.92 -1.65 -2.21
C ASN A 75 9.50 -1.10 -2.28
N CYS A 76 8.96 -0.69 -1.14
CA CYS A 76 7.66 -0.03 -1.06
C CYS A 76 7.69 1.30 -1.84
N PHE A 77 6.62 1.59 -2.59
CA PHE A 77 6.55 2.81 -3.40
C PHE A 77 5.25 3.60 -3.27
N GLY A 78 4.14 2.95 -2.92
CA GLY A 78 2.86 3.64 -2.82
C GLY A 78 1.87 2.89 -1.96
N PHE A 79 0.74 3.54 -1.71
CA PHE A 79 -0.32 3.01 -0.88
C PHE A 79 -1.66 3.61 -1.24
N ASP A 80 -2.75 2.90 -0.97
CA ASP A 80 -4.10 3.36 -1.29
C ASP A 80 -4.88 3.81 -0.05
N TRP A 81 -6.15 4.17 -0.26
CA TRP A 81 -7.06 4.62 0.80
C TRP A 81 -7.36 3.54 1.86
N LEU A 82 -7.31 2.25 1.53
CA LEU A 82 -7.47 1.13 2.48
C LEU A 82 -6.19 0.83 3.28
N GLY A 83 -5.10 1.55 2.99
CA GLY A 83 -3.81 1.35 3.63
C GLY A 83 -3.03 0.17 3.06
N ARG A 84 -3.40 -0.32 1.88
CA ARG A 84 -2.65 -1.38 1.19
C ARG A 84 -1.33 -0.81 0.71
N ILE A 85 -0.23 -1.52 0.95
CA ILE A 85 1.11 -1.05 0.54
C ILE A 85 1.51 -1.78 -0.73
N PHE A 86 1.91 -1.02 -1.75
CA PHE A 86 2.48 -1.53 -2.99
C PHE A 86 4.00 -1.46 -2.93
N ALA A 87 4.65 -2.54 -3.36
CA ALA A 87 6.10 -2.62 -3.44
C ALA A 87 6.55 -3.28 -4.75
N LEU A 88 7.79 -3.02 -5.13
CA LEU A 88 8.47 -3.76 -6.18
C LEU A 88 9.17 -4.98 -5.58
N ASN A 89 8.93 -6.17 -6.11
CA ASN A 89 9.55 -7.42 -5.66
C ASN A 89 10.63 -7.87 -6.66
N SER A 90 11.88 -7.90 -6.22
CA SER A 90 13.03 -8.26 -7.06
C SER A 90 13.05 -9.73 -7.50
N ARG A 91 12.25 -10.59 -6.85
CA ARG A 91 12.17 -12.03 -7.17
C ARG A 91 11.14 -12.35 -8.25
N CYS A 92 10.17 -11.47 -8.50
CA CYS A 92 9.17 -11.62 -9.54
C CYS A 92 9.46 -10.62 -10.64
N LEU A 93 9.64 -11.07 -11.89
CA LEU A 93 9.99 -10.21 -13.01
C LEU A 93 8.84 -10.12 -14.01
N VAL A 94 8.47 -8.89 -14.36
CA VAL A 94 7.54 -8.57 -15.44
C VAL A 94 8.29 -7.74 -16.47
N ASN A 95 8.46 -8.28 -17.68
CA ASN A 95 9.26 -7.67 -18.75
C ASN A 95 10.70 -7.33 -18.31
N ASN A 96 11.35 -8.28 -17.62
CA ASN A 96 12.71 -8.14 -17.06
C ASN A 96 12.89 -7.02 -16.03
N ARG A 97 11.80 -6.51 -15.44
CA ARG A 97 11.81 -5.54 -14.34
C ARG A 97 11.09 -6.11 -13.12
N PRO A 98 11.42 -5.68 -11.89
CA PRO A 98 10.69 -6.10 -10.70
C PRO A 98 9.18 -5.87 -10.83
N GLY A 99 8.42 -6.91 -10.49
CA GLY A 99 6.97 -6.91 -10.50
C GLY A 99 6.39 -6.22 -9.28
N VAL A 100 5.14 -5.77 -9.37
CA VAL A 100 4.41 -5.17 -8.27
C VAL A 100 3.80 -6.24 -7.38
N VAL A 101 3.93 -6.05 -6.07
CA VAL A 101 3.27 -6.83 -5.04
C VAL A 101 2.49 -5.89 -4.13
N MET A 102 1.28 -6.31 -3.72
CA MET A 102 0.42 -5.58 -2.80
C MET A 102 0.33 -6.35 -1.48
N PHE A 103 0.58 -5.64 -0.38
CA PHE A 103 0.41 -6.14 0.97
C PHE A 103 -0.91 -5.59 1.54
N GLU A 104 -1.81 -6.49 1.94
CA GLU A 104 -3.16 -6.19 2.37
C GLU A 104 -3.29 -6.36 3.89
N PRO A 105 -3.34 -5.28 4.68
CA PRO A 105 -3.45 -5.39 6.14
C PRO A 105 -4.82 -5.92 6.58
N GLY A 106 -5.87 -5.71 5.78
CA GLY A 106 -7.24 -6.15 6.09
C GLY A 106 -7.45 -7.66 6.00
N THR A 107 -6.87 -8.31 4.99
CA THR A 107 -6.97 -9.76 4.77
C THR A 107 -5.72 -10.51 5.24
N GLY A 108 -4.61 -9.81 5.50
CA GLY A 108 -3.33 -10.40 5.83
C GLY A 108 -2.64 -11.08 4.63
N GLU A 109 -3.17 -10.91 3.43
CA GLU A 109 -2.65 -11.53 2.20
C GLU A 109 -1.55 -10.70 1.54
N VAL A 110 -0.82 -11.36 0.65
CA VAL A 110 0.11 -10.75 -0.30
C VAL A 110 -0.32 -11.15 -1.69
N LEU A 111 -0.56 -10.17 -2.56
CA LEU A 111 -1.04 -10.41 -3.91
C LEU A 111 -0.02 -9.88 -4.92
N GLU A 112 0.41 -10.74 -5.84
CA GLU A 112 1.20 -10.31 -7.00
C GLU A 112 0.28 -9.66 -8.03
N ILE A 113 0.67 -8.48 -8.51
CA ILE A 113 -0.02 -7.80 -9.60
C ILE A 113 0.86 -7.99 -10.85
N PRO A 114 0.32 -8.50 -11.98
CA PRO A 114 1.11 -8.88 -13.16
C PRO A 114 1.61 -7.68 -13.99
N CYS A 115 2.23 -6.72 -13.33
CA CYS A 115 2.74 -5.47 -13.88
C CYS A 115 4.10 -5.13 -13.22
N ASN A 116 4.88 -4.25 -13.86
CA ASN A 116 6.03 -3.60 -13.24
C ASN A 116 5.65 -2.15 -12.86
N LEU A 117 6.59 -1.38 -12.30
CA LEU A 117 6.33 0.01 -11.88
C LEU A 117 5.69 0.86 -12.99
N GLU A 118 6.17 0.75 -14.23
CA GLU A 118 5.68 1.53 -15.35
C GLU A 118 4.27 1.09 -15.77
N SER A 119 4.06 -0.21 -16.02
CA SER A 119 2.75 -0.71 -16.45
C SER A 119 1.69 -0.65 -15.35
N PHE A 120 2.07 -0.65 -14.08
CA PHE A 120 1.15 -0.38 -12.98
C PHE A 120 0.53 1.02 -13.09
N HIS A 121 1.36 2.03 -13.29
CA HIS A 121 0.88 3.42 -13.34
C HIS A 121 0.30 3.83 -14.69
N GLU A 122 0.84 3.32 -15.80
CA GLU A 122 0.44 3.72 -17.16
C GLU A 122 -0.75 2.91 -17.71
N ASP A 123 -1.09 1.78 -17.09
CA ASP A 123 -2.16 0.89 -17.55
C ASP A 123 -3.04 0.40 -16.38
N GLU A 124 -2.49 -0.33 -15.41
CA GLU A 124 -3.27 -1.01 -14.36
C GLU A 124 -4.15 -0.04 -13.56
N LEU A 125 -3.57 1.03 -13.03
CA LEU A 125 -4.27 2.05 -12.24
C LEU A 125 -5.32 2.83 -13.05
N ILE A 126 -5.20 2.85 -14.38
CA ILE A 126 -6.06 3.62 -15.27
C ILE A 126 -7.23 2.76 -15.75
N ASN A 127 -6.92 1.57 -16.27
CA ASN A 127 -7.88 0.70 -16.94
C ASN A 127 -8.55 -0.31 -15.98
N TYR A 128 -7.91 -0.63 -14.86
CA TYR A 128 -8.37 -1.62 -13.88
C TYR A 128 -8.44 -1.03 -12.46
N ARG A 129 -8.76 0.27 -12.38
CA ARG A 129 -8.70 1.05 -11.14
C ARG A 129 -9.49 0.44 -9.98
N ASP A 130 -10.66 -0.12 -10.24
CA ASP A 130 -11.44 -0.76 -9.17
C ASP A 130 -10.76 -2.02 -8.64
N ALA A 131 -10.20 -2.86 -9.51
CA ALA A 131 -9.45 -4.04 -9.10
C ALA A 131 -8.17 -3.66 -8.34
N ALA A 132 -7.45 -2.63 -8.80
CA ALA A 132 -6.19 -2.20 -8.20
C ALA A 132 -6.38 -1.39 -6.91
N LEU A 133 -7.39 -0.51 -6.85
CA LEU A 133 -7.55 0.52 -5.80
C LEU A 133 -8.89 0.44 -5.05
N ALA A 134 -9.76 -0.54 -5.34
CA ALA A 134 -11.09 -0.66 -4.74
C ALA A 134 -11.91 0.64 -4.84
N GLU A 135 -11.83 1.33 -5.98
CA GLU A 135 -12.43 2.66 -6.18
C GLU A 135 -13.94 2.67 -5.91
N ASN A 136 -14.68 1.63 -6.30
CA ASN A 136 -16.11 1.55 -6.03
C ASN A 136 -16.40 1.50 -4.52
N PHE A 137 -15.58 0.78 -3.75
CA PHE A 137 -15.73 0.72 -2.30
C PHE A 137 -15.31 2.04 -1.63
N TYR A 138 -14.32 2.73 -2.20
CA TYR A 138 -13.96 4.08 -1.77
C TYR A 138 -15.12 5.07 -1.96
N LEU A 139 -15.77 5.02 -3.11
CA LEU A 139 -16.93 5.87 -3.40
C LEU A 139 -18.11 5.52 -2.48
N GLN A 140 -18.32 4.25 -2.14
CA GLN A 140 -19.33 3.85 -1.16
C GLN A 140 -19.03 4.43 0.23
N TRP A 141 -17.77 4.38 0.69
CA TRP A 141 -17.33 4.99 1.94
C TRP A 141 -17.65 6.49 1.99
N LEU A 142 -17.27 7.23 0.94
CA LEU A 142 -17.56 8.67 0.86
C LEU A 142 -19.07 8.97 0.81
N ASN A 143 -19.83 8.19 0.04
CA ASN A 143 -21.28 8.37 -0.09
C ASN A 143 -22.04 8.04 1.20
N ALA A 144 -21.47 7.19 2.07
CA ALA A 144 -21.98 6.90 3.40
C ALA A 144 -21.65 8.00 4.44
N GLY A 145 -20.96 9.07 4.01
CA GLY A 145 -20.54 10.17 4.89
C GLY A 145 -19.17 9.96 5.53
N GLY A 146 -18.40 8.98 5.05
CA GLY A 146 -17.04 8.74 5.50
C GLY A 146 -16.06 9.85 5.09
N ASP A 147 -15.10 10.13 5.97
CA ASP A 147 -14.09 11.15 5.73
C ASP A 147 -13.00 10.69 4.76
N ARG A 148 -12.43 11.63 4.02
CA ARG A 148 -11.26 11.39 3.18
C ARG A 148 -10.02 11.27 4.08
N PRO A 149 -9.19 10.23 3.93
CA PRO A 149 -7.97 10.14 4.73
C PRO A 149 -7.01 11.28 4.38
N SER A 150 -6.37 11.84 5.41
CA SER A 150 -5.17 12.65 5.19
C SER A 150 -4.01 11.76 4.71
N TYR A 151 -2.89 12.37 4.29
CA TYR A 151 -1.77 11.63 3.72
C TYR A 151 -1.28 10.46 4.60
N THR A 152 -1.19 10.65 5.93
CA THR A 152 -0.74 9.62 6.88
C THR A 152 -1.86 8.72 7.41
N GLN A 153 -3.08 8.83 6.89
CA GLN A 153 -4.22 8.04 7.34
C GLN A 153 -4.68 7.04 6.28
N CYS A 154 -5.46 6.06 6.69
CA CYS A 154 -6.21 5.19 5.80
C CYS A 154 -7.57 4.85 6.41
N VAL A 155 -8.39 4.19 5.64
CA VAL A 155 -9.64 3.61 6.10
C VAL A 155 -9.39 2.11 6.30
N GLY A 156 -9.18 1.72 7.56
CA GLY A 156 -8.89 0.34 7.93
C GLY A 156 -10.14 -0.42 8.39
N TYR A 157 -10.05 -1.74 8.40
CA TYR A 157 -11.10 -2.56 9.02
C TYR A 157 -10.99 -2.53 10.55
N LYS A 158 -12.08 -2.15 11.24
CA LYS A 158 -12.24 -2.25 12.71
C LYS A 158 -11.94 -3.65 13.20
N ARG A 159 -12.53 -4.64 12.51
CA ARG A 159 -12.19 -6.06 12.66
C ARG A 159 -11.59 -6.55 11.34
N PRO A 160 -10.29 -6.90 11.29
CA PRO A 160 -9.67 -7.46 10.11
C PRO A 160 -10.41 -8.70 9.60
N LEU A 161 -10.44 -8.88 8.28
CA LEU A 161 -11.17 -9.96 7.61
C LEU A 161 -10.58 -11.33 7.96
N PHE A 162 -9.25 -11.44 8.10
CA PHE A 162 -8.60 -12.67 8.56
C PHE A 162 -8.91 -13.02 10.03
N LEU A 163 -9.54 -12.11 10.77
CA LEU A 163 -10.08 -12.34 12.11
C LEU A 163 -11.60 -12.55 12.11
N GLY A 164 -12.21 -12.78 10.95
CA GLY A 164 -13.66 -12.95 10.78
C GLY A 164 -14.44 -11.63 10.76
N GLY A 165 -13.79 -10.52 10.42
CA GLY A 165 -14.47 -9.30 10.03
C GLY A 165 -15.28 -9.47 8.74
N VAL A 166 -16.13 -8.49 8.45
CA VAL A 166 -16.96 -8.49 7.23
C VAL A 166 -16.55 -7.33 6.34
N ASP A 167 -16.46 -7.57 5.05
CA ASP A 167 -16.13 -6.56 4.05
C ASP A 167 -17.34 -5.64 3.78
N THR A 168 -17.51 -4.65 4.66
CA THR A 168 -18.64 -3.71 4.65
C THR A 168 -18.21 -2.36 5.22
N ILE A 169 -18.88 -1.29 4.80
CA ILE A 169 -18.66 0.08 5.29
C ILE A 169 -18.79 0.18 6.82
N ASP A 170 -19.72 -0.57 7.44
CA ASP A 170 -19.91 -0.56 8.89
C ASP A 170 -18.67 -1.07 9.66
N ASN A 171 -17.85 -1.91 9.02
CA ASN A 171 -16.61 -2.43 9.57
C ASN A 171 -15.40 -1.56 9.23
N LEU A 172 -15.57 -0.39 8.59
CA LEU A 172 -14.49 0.54 8.28
C LEU A 172 -14.37 1.66 9.31
N GLU A 173 -13.15 2.12 9.54
CA GLU A 173 -12.85 3.31 10.32
C GLU A 173 -11.65 4.07 9.76
N LEU A 174 -11.65 5.40 9.93
CA LEU A 174 -10.48 6.22 9.65
C LEU A 174 -9.44 6.01 10.75
N THR A 175 -8.22 5.70 10.37
CA THR A 175 -7.11 5.41 11.29
C THR A 175 -5.79 5.94 10.74
N ASP A 176 -4.79 6.05 11.60
CA ASP A 176 -3.43 6.35 11.20
C ASP A 176 -2.80 5.12 10.51
N LEU A 177 -2.11 5.33 9.38
CA LEU A 177 -1.58 4.27 8.53
C LEU A 177 -0.48 3.48 9.26
N ASP A 178 0.41 4.16 9.99
CA ASP A 178 1.49 3.51 10.76
C ASP A 178 0.89 2.68 11.90
N VAL A 179 -0.12 3.21 12.60
CA VAL A 179 -0.83 2.48 13.66
C VAL A 179 -1.53 1.24 13.08
N TYR A 180 -2.22 1.39 11.95
CA TYR A 180 -2.95 0.28 11.33
C TYR A 180 -2.02 -0.86 10.93
N TRP A 181 -0.88 -0.53 10.31
CA TRP A 181 0.14 -1.52 9.96
C TRP A 181 0.85 -2.09 11.17
N THR A 182 1.17 -1.28 12.18
CA THR A 182 1.83 -1.76 13.40
C THR A 182 1.00 -2.84 14.11
N ILE A 183 -0.32 -2.64 14.19
CA ILE A 183 -1.23 -3.61 14.80
C ILE A 183 -1.42 -4.81 13.87
N SER A 184 -1.72 -4.57 12.59
CA SER A 184 -1.96 -5.63 11.61
C SER A 184 -0.76 -6.55 11.47
N ALA A 185 0.46 -6.01 11.41
CA ALA A 185 1.70 -6.78 11.30
C ALA A 185 1.93 -7.73 12.47
N GLN A 186 1.62 -7.30 13.70
CA GLN A 186 1.72 -8.16 14.89
C GLN A 186 0.68 -9.29 14.86
N LEU A 187 -0.54 -8.98 14.43
CA LEU A 187 -1.60 -9.99 14.32
C LEU A 187 -1.28 -11.00 13.23
N ILE A 188 -0.88 -10.52 12.05
CA ILE A 188 -0.52 -11.34 10.90
C ILE A 188 0.66 -12.24 11.23
N SER A 189 1.74 -11.73 11.83
CA SER A 189 2.91 -12.54 12.17
C SER A 189 2.60 -13.63 13.20
N LYS A 190 1.71 -13.35 14.17
CA LYS A 190 1.26 -14.33 15.16
C LYS A 190 0.30 -15.38 14.61
N LEU A 191 -0.47 -15.06 13.56
CA LEU A 191 -1.59 -15.89 13.10
C LEU A 191 -1.36 -16.59 11.77
N ARG A 192 -0.40 -16.14 10.97
CA ARG A 192 -0.13 -16.76 9.67
C ARG A 192 0.20 -18.25 9.84
N GLY A 193 -0.49 -19.07 9.06
CA GLY A 193 -0.29 -20.52 9.05
C GLY A 193 -0.93 -21.26 10.22
N LEU A 194 -1.62 -20.56 11.14
CA LEU A 194 -2.35 -21.21 12.24
C LEU A 194 -3.77 -21.61 11.80
N PRO A 195 -4.30 -22.72 12.34
CA PRO A 195 -5.66 -23.15 12.01
C PRO A 195 -6.71 -22.17 12.56
N PRO A 196 -7.89 -22.06 11.90
CA PRO A 196 -9.01 -21.30 12.44
C PRO A 196 -9.37 -21.71 13.87
N GLY A 197 -9.67 -20.73 14.73
CA GLY A 197 -9.99 -20.95 16.14
C GLY A 197 -8.80 -20.95 17.09
N THR A 198 -7.58 -20.71 16.60
CA THR A 198 -6.40 -20.56 17.45
C THR A 198 -6.54 -19.38 18.41
N ARG A 199 -6.30 -19.61 19.70
CA ARG A 199 -6.30 -18.56 20.73
C ARG A 199 -5.00 -17.77 20.65
N VAL A 200 -5.10 -16.45 20.58
CA VAL A 200 -3.96 -15.53 20.64
C VAL A 200 -3.80 -15.04 22.07
N ASP A 201 -2.62 -15.22 22.65
CA ASP A 201 -2.23 -14.51 23.87
C ASP A 201 -1.60 -13.15 23.49
N VAL A 202 -2.19 -12.09 24.02
CA VAL A 202 -1.76 -10.71 23.81
C VAL A 202 -0.83 -10.22 24.92
N ASN A 203 -0.48 -11.06 25.90
CA ASN A 203 0.32 -10.68 27.07
C ASN A 203 1.83 -11.03 26.98
N ASP A 204 2.31 -11.60 25.89
CA ASP A 204 3.76 -11.85 25.75
C ASP A 204 4.52 -10.53 25.58
N ARG A 205 4.98 -9.98 26.71
CA ARG A 205 6.03 -8.97 26.84
C ARG A 205 7.33 -9.63 27.28
#